data_AF-A0A7V6QLP6-F1
#
_entry.id   AF-A0A7V6QLP6-F1
#
_cell.length_a   1.000
_cell.length_b   1.000
_cell.length_c   1.000
_cell.angle_alpha   90.00
_cell.angle_beta   90.00
_cell.angle_gamma   90.00
#
_symmetry.space_group_name_H-M   'P 1'
#
loop_
_entity.id
_entity.type
_entity.pdbx_description
1 polymer ?
#
loop_
_entity_poly.entity_id
_entity_poly.type
_entity_poly.pdbx_seq_one_letter_code
_entity_poly.pdbx_strand_id
1 'polypeptide(L)'
;MKLEEYDVSFVIKRLDRPPLLLVTYVAISEEHFKKDPKLSRKELIVKNSVFLIRDHYKVDQQPGIEIQVFKVKPVKRLGLSRKGVLKPLRGAQ
;
A
#
# COMPACT_ATOMS: atom_id res chain seq x y z
N MET A 1 -0.38 -19.79 -5.80
CA MET A 1 -1.07 -18.66 -5.14
C MET A 1 -0.73 -17.39 -5.91
N LYS A 2 -1.73 -16.66 -6.46
CA LYS A 2 -1.48 -15.38 -7.14
C LYS A 2 -1.49 -14.27 -6.09
N LEU A 3 -0.38 -13.53 -6.00
CA LEU A 3 -0.21 -12.38 -5.11
C LEU A 3 -0.14 -11.12 -5.97
N GLU A 4 -0.89 -10.10 -5.57
CA GLU A 4 -0.81 -8.76 -6.12
C GLU A 4 -0.13 -7.84 -5.10
N GLU A 5 0.84 -7.07 -5.57
CA GLU A 5 1.74 -6.27 -4.74
C GLU A 5 1.51 -4.78 -5.05
N TYR A 6 1.43 -3.94 -4.00
CA TYR A 6 1.09 -2.53 -4.12
C TYR A 6 1.93 -1.67 -3.19
N ASP A 7 2.38 -0.52 -3.71
CA ASP A 7 2.91 0.57 -2.91
C ASP A 7 1.77 1.54 -2.62
N VAL A 8 1.48 1.73 -1.34
CA VAL A 8 0.46 2.65 -0.85
C VAL A 8 1.13 3.81 -0.14
N SER A 9 0.92 5.01 -0.66
CA SER A 9 1.51 6.23 -0.10
C SER A 9 0.48 6.99 0.74
N PHE A 10 0.93 7.39 1.91
CA PHE A 10 0.16 8.06 2.94
C PHE A 10 0.78 9.42 3.26
N VAL A 11 -0.09 10.36 3.60
CA VAL A 11 0.26 11.55 4.37
C VAL A 11 -0.32 11.36 5.76
N ILE A 12 0.53 11.40 6.78
CA ILE A 12 0.14 11.37 8.18
C ILE A 12 0.31 12.78 8.72
N LYS A 13 -0.81 13.40 9.12
CA LYS A 13 -0.81 14.73 9.74
C LYS A 13 -1.00 14.58 11.24
N ARG A 14 -0.28 15.41 11.98
CA ARG A 14 -0.39 15.53 13.43
C ARG A 14 -0.39 17.02 13.78
N LEU A 15 -0.96 17.37 14.92
CA LEU A 15 -0.97 18.77 15.38
C LEU A 15 0.41 19.21 15.90
N ASP A 16 1.22 18.27 16.41
CA ASP A 16 2.48 18.54 17.09
C ASP A 16 3.72 18.53 16.17
N ARG A 17 3.58 18.10 14.92
CA ARG A 17 4.70 17.80 14.02
C ARG A 17 4.35 18.08 12.55
N PRO A 18 5.35 18.35 11.70
CA PRO A 18 5.12 18.47 10.27
C PRO A 18 4.53 17.17 9.68
N PRO A 19 3.75 17.27 8.58
CA PRO A 19 3.19 16.10 7.90
C PRO A 19 4.26 15.10 7.48
N LEU A 20 4.02 13.82 7.72
CA LEU A 20 4.91 12.73 7.35
C LEU A 20 4.40 12.04 6.08
N LEU A 21 5.28 11.89 5.10
CA LEU A 21 5.04 11.06 3.93
C LEU A 21 5.56 9.64 4.20
N LEU A 22 4.67 8.66 4.08
CA LEU A 22 5.01 7.25 4.29
C LEU A 22 4.58 6.43 3.08
N VAL A 23 5.40 5.44 2.70
CA VAL A 23 5.03 4.44 1.70
C VAL A 23 5.05 3.09 2.36
N THR A 24 3.96 2.35 2.22
CA THR A 24 3.82 0.99 2.74
C THR A 24 3.59 0.03 1.61
N TYR A 25 4.34 -1.05 1.66
CA TYR A 25 4.18 -2.17 0.75
C TYR A 25 3.08 -3.10 1.27
N VAL A 26 2.13 -3.45 0.41
CA VAL A 26 1.02 -4.33 0.72
C VAL A 26 0.91 -5.41 -0.34
N ALA A 27 0.98 -6.67 0.11
CA ALA A 27 0.76 -7.85 -0.73
C ALA A 27 -0.58 -8.46 -0.36
N ILE A 28 -1.49 -8.60 -1.34
CA ILE A 28 -2.81 -9.20 -1.16
C ILE A 28 -2.93 -10.41 -2.08
N SER A 29 -3.45 -11.51 -1.54
CA SER A 29 -3.73 -12.71 -2.32
C SER A 29 -5.11 -12.65 -2.97
N GLU A 30 -5.29 -13.39 -4.06
CA GLU A 30 -6.59 -13.49 -4.74
C GLU A 30 -7.72 -13.96 -3.81
N GLU A 31 -7.39 -14.81 -2.83
CA GLU A 31 -8.32 -15.33 -1.83
C GLU A 31 -8.83 -14.24 -0.88
N HIS A 32 -8.03 -13.21 -0.58
CA HIS A 32 -8.48 -12.08 0.21
C HIS A 32 -9.57 -11.29 -0.51
N PHE A 33 -9.50 -11.15 -1.84
CA PHE A 33 -10.60 -10.54 -2.61
C PHE A 33 -11.86 -11.41 -2.59
N LYS A 34 -11.73 -12.74 -2.53
CA LYS A 34 -12.88 -13.66 -2.44
C LYS A 34 -13.60 -13.59 -1.09
N LYS A 35 -12.89 -13.22 -0.01
CA LYS A 35 -13.48 -13.08 1.33
C LYS A 35 -14.38 -11.86 1.46
N ASP A 36 -14.05 -10.78 0.75
CA ASP A 36 -14.79 -9.52 0.78
C ASP A 36 -15.26 -9.10 -0.63
N PRO A 37 -16.19 -9.84 -1.26
CA PRO A 37 -16.60 -9.61 -2.65
C PRO A 37 -17.37 -8.28 -2.84
N LYS A 38 -17.81 -7.64 -1.75
CA LYS A 38 -18.50 -6.35 -1.78
C LYS A 38 -17.55 -5.17 -2.00
N LEU A 39 -16.25 -5.34 -1.71
CA LEU A 39 -15.25 -4.28 -1.85
C LEU A 39 -14.54 -4.40 -3.20
N SER A 40 -14.33 -3.27 -3.87
CA SER A 40 -13.42 -3.24 -5.02
C SER A 40 -11.99 -3.54 -4.57
N ARG A 41 -11.15 -4.01 -5.51
CA ARG A 41 -9.74 -4.31 -5.20
C ARG A 41 -9.02 -3.13 -4.54
N LYS A 42 -9.24 -1.92 -5.06
CA LYS A 42 -8.64 -0.68 -4.54
C LYS A 42 -9.07 -0.40 -3.10
N GLU A 43 -10.35 -0.57 -2.79
CA GLU A 43 -10.87 -0.36 -1.44
C GLU A 43 -10.31 -1.36 -0.46
N LEU A 44 -10.19 -2.64 -0.85
CA LEU A 44 -9.60 -3.67 0.00
C LEU A 44 -8.11 -3.36 0.29
N ILE A 45 -7.36 -2.94 -0.74
CA ILE A 45 -5.96 -2.51 -0.57
C ILE A 45 -5.91 -1.36 0.42
N VAL A 46 -6.66 -0.27 0.18
CA VAL A 46 -6.67 0.90 1.07
C VAL A 46 -7.05 0.52 2.50
N LYS A 47 -8.09 -0.28 2.69
CA LYS A 47 -8.55 -0.72 4.02
C LYS A 47 -7.46 -1.45 4.79
N ASN A 48 -6.82 -2.44 4.17
CA ASN A 48 -5.73 -3.20 4.80
C ASN A 48 -4.52 -2.31 5.08
N SER A 49 -4.18 -1.42 4.14
CA SER A 49 -3.04 -0.53 4.28
C SER A 49 -3.26 0.47 5.43
N VAL A 50 -4.45 1.06 5.53
CA VAL A 50 -4.84 1.97 6.61
C VAL A 50 -4.84 1.24 7.95
N PHE A 51 -5.32 -0.01 8.01
CA PHE A 51 -5.27 -0.82 9.22
C PHE A 51 -3.83 -0.98 9.74
N LEU A 52 -2.89 -1.34 8.86
CA LEU A 52 -1.46 -1.47 9.22
C LEU A 52 -0.88 -0.17 9.76
N ILE A 53 -1.19 0.97 9.13
CA ILE A 53 -0.70 2.28 9.60
C ILE A 53 -1.34 2.69 10.92
N ARG A 54 -2.64 2.46 11.10
CA ARG A 54 -3.33 2.79 12.36
C ARG A 54 -2.74 2.02 13.54
N ASP A 55 -2.45 0.74 13.35
CA ASP A 55 -1.80 -0.11 14.35
C ASP A 55 -0.38 0.38 14.64
N HIS A 56 0.43 0.63 13.60
CA HIS A 56 1.82 1.08 13.76
C HIS A 56 1.95 2.42 14.51
N TYR A 57 1.08 3.39 14.20
CA TYR A 57 1.09 4.72 14.83
C TYR A 57 0.21 4.80 16.07
N LYS A 58 -0.43 3.70 16.48
CA LYS A 58 -1.38 3.64 17.61
C LYS A 58 -2.40 4.78 17.54
N VAL A 59 -2.96 4.99 16.36
CA VAL A 59 -3.84 6.15 16.07
C VAL A 59 -5.02 6.22 17.03
N ASP A 60 -5.59 5.08 17.39
CA ASP A 60 -6.73 5.02 18.31
C ASP A 60 -6.37 5.44 19.75
N GLN A 61 -5.07 5.55 20.06
CA GLN A 61 -4.55 6.00 21.35
C GLN A 61 -4.06 7.46 21.33
N GLN A 62 -3.94 8.07 20.14
CA GLN A 62 -3.44 9.44 19.96
C GLN A 62 -4.47 10.31 19.21
N PRO A 63 -5.27 11.13 19.93
CA PRO A 63 -6.20 12.03 19.28
C PRO A 63 -5.47 13.06 18.41
N GLY A 64 -6.03 13.38 17.24
CA GLY A 64 -5.47 14.38 16.33
C GLY A 64 -4.49 13.86 15.27
N ILE A 65 -4.34 12.53 15.13
CA ILE A 65 -3.64 11.95 13.97
C ILE A 65 -4.65 11.76 12.82
N GLU A 66 -4.34 12.36 11.68
CA GLU A 66 -5.10 12.19 10.44
C GLU A 66 -4.25 11.40 9.42
N ILE A 67 -4.79 10.31 8.88
CA ILE A 67 -4.15 9.52 7.83
C ILE A 67 -4.91 9.73 6.53
N GLN A 68 -4.21 10.22 5.51
CA GLN A 68 -4.75 10.36 4.15
C GLN A 68 -3.98 9.46 3.19
N VAL A 69 -4.68 8.59 2.46
CA VAL A 69 -4.09 7.83 1.34
C VAL A 69 -4.18 8.70 0.09
N PHE A 70 -3.04 9.03 -0.50
CA PHE A 70 -3.01 9.88 -1.70
C PHE A 70 -2.58 9.11 -2.96
N LYS A 71 -1.96 7.93 -2.82
CA LYS A 71 -1.51 7.14 -3.96
C LYS A 71 -1.55 5.65 -3.66
N VAL A 72 -2.06 4.88 -4.61
CA VAL A 72 -1.97 3.42 -4.63
C VAL A 72 -1.37 3.05 -5.98
N LYS A 73 -0.22 2.39 -5.99
CA LYS A 73 0.49 2.02 -7.21
C LYS A 73 0.74 0.52 -7.22
N PRO A 74 0.28 -0.22 -8.25
CA PRO A 74 0.66 -1.62 -8.39
C PRO A 74 2.16 -1.74 -8.60
N VAL A 75 2.79 -2.60 -7.82
CA VAL A 75 4.18 -3.00 -8.02
C VAL A 75 4.15 -4.08 -9.10
N LYS A 76 4.38 -3.67 -10.35
CA LYS A 76 4.75 -4.64 -11.38
C LYS A 76 6.11 -5.19 -10.97
N ARG A 77 6.19 -6.46 -10.57
CA ARG A 77 7.47 -7.16 -10.45
C ARG A 77 8.25 -6.93 -11.74
N LEU A 78 9.26 -6.06 -11.69
CA LEU A 78 10.34 -6.10 -12.67
C LEU A 78 10.94 -7.47 -12.45
N GLY A 79 10.79 -8.36 -13.44
CA GLY A 79 11.30 -9.71 -13.35
C GLY A 79 12.73 -9.66 -12.83
N LEU A 80 12.99 -10.35 -11.72
CA LEU A 80 14.35 -10.56 -11.23
C LEU A 80 15.11 -11.27 -12.35
N SER A 81 15.77 -10.49 -13.21
CA SER A 81 16.84 -11.03 -14.02
C SER A 81 17.87 -11.55 -13.03
N ARG A 82 18.25 -12.83 -13.14
CA ARG A 82 19.22 -13.55 -12.27
C ARG A 82 20.63 -12.92 -12.24
N LYS A 83 20.79 -11.67 -12.67
CA LYS A 83 22.02 -10.88 -12.71
C LYS A 83 21.73 -9.46 -12.23
N GLY A 84 21.39 -9.27 -10.95
CA GLY A 84 21.62 -8.06 -10.14
C GLY A 84 21.41 -6.65 -10.73
N VAL A 85 20.73 -6.47 -11.86
CA VAL A 85 20.61 -5.20 -12.57
C VAL A 85 19.16 -5.03 -12.97
N LEU A 86 18.49 -4.09 -12.29
CA LEU A 86 17.15 -3.62 -12.63
C LEU A 86 17.20 -2.99 -14.03
N LYS A 87 16.52 -3.59 -15.01
CA LYS A 87 16.19 -2.92 -16.27
C LYS A 87 14.68 -2.72 -16.35
N PRO A 88 14.19 -1.52 -16.69
CA PRO A 88 12.78 -1.33 -16.98
C PRO A 88 12.40 -2.14 -18.23
N LEU A 89 11.33 -2.92 -18.13
CA LEU A 89 10.69 -3.55 -19.28
C LEU A 89 10.09 -2.43 -20.14
N ARG A 90 10.87 -1.97 -21.13
CA ARG A 90 10.30 -1.19 -22.24
C ARG A 90 9.31 -2.09 -22.95
N GLY A 91 8.06 -1.66 -23.01
CA GLY A 91 7.05 -2.29 -23.85
C GLY A 91 7.55 -2.32 -25.28
N ALA A 92 7.56 -3.50 -25.87
CA ALA A 92 7.56 -3.62 -27.32
C ALA A 92 6.16 -3.19 -27.78
N GLN A 93 6.08 -1.99 -28.34
CA GLN A 93 5.23 -1.74 -29.50
C GLN A 93 6.02 -2.18 -30.73
#